data_AF-A0A2W6A916-F1
#
_entry.id   AF-A0A2W6A916-F1
#
_cell.length_a   1.000
_cell.length_b   1.000
_cell.length_c   1.000
_cell.angle_alpha   90.00
_cell.angle_beta   90.00
_cell.angle_gamma   90.00
#
_symmetry.space_group_name_H-M   'P 1'
#
loop_
_entity.id
_entity.type
_entity.pdbx_description
1 polymer ?
#
loop_
_entity_poly.entity_id
_entity_poly.type
_entity_poly.pdbx_seq_one_letter_code
_entity_poly.pdbx_strand_id
1 'polypeptide(L)'
;MPVEDYNRRGIEALERAQKAAGIRSAQEFARRLASRTGGPPDGSTYRRWLHGDGAVPAWALIAAAEEAQESLSILLNDESSSTATASELRQLRRTIGRLNAEMIEVRQAIGLPSRSGDEPAESHDRAEAAEGE
;
A
#
# COMPACT_ATOMS: atom_id res chain seq x y z
N MET A 1 8.19 -21.13 4.07
CA MET A 1 8.55 -20.15 3.04
C MET A 1 10.07 -20.23 2.87
N PRO A 2 10.60 -20.66 1.72
CA PRO A 2 12.03 -20.71 1.45
C PRO A 2 12.67 -19.31 1.49
N VAL A 3 13.99 -19.25 1.71
CA VAL A 3 14.76 -17.99 1.81
C VAL A 3 14.69 -17.21 0.50
N GLU A 4 14.64 -17.92 -0.62
CA GLU A 4 14.49 -17.40 -1.96
C GLU A 4 13.20 -16.57 -2.14
N ASP A 5 12.10 -16.99 -1.50
CA ASP A 5 10.83 -16.25 -1.52
C ASP A 5 10.94 -14.92 -0.76
N TYR A 6 11.67 -14.90 0.36
CA TYR A 6 11.93 -13.65 1.09
C TYR A 6 12.79 -12.69 0.29
N ASN A 7 13.82 -13.21 -0.40
CA ASN A 7 14.67 -12.38 -1.26
C ASN A 7 13.86 -11.81 -2.43
N ARG A 8 13.03 -12.64 -3.08
CA ARG A 8 12.12 -12.17 -4.15
C ARG A 8 11.19 -11.07 -3.66
N ARG A 9 10.56 -11.23 -2.49
CA ARG A 9 9.71 -10.18 -1.90
C ARG A 9 10.48 -8.89 -1.61
N GLY A 10 11.73 -8.99 -1.17
CA GLY A 10 12.61 -7.84 -0.97
C GLY A 10 12.93 -7.11 -2.27
N ILE A 11 13.15 -7.84 -3.36
CA ILE A 11 13.41 -7.27 -4.69
C ILE A 11 12.15 -6.55 -5.21
N GLU A 12 11.00 -7.22 -5.17
CA GLU A 12 9.71 -6.64 -5.59
C GLU A 12 9.36 -5.38 -4.78
N ALA A 13 9.73 -5.35 -3.49
CA ALA A 13 9.54 -4.19 -2.63
C ALA A 13 10.39 -2.99 -3.07
N LEU A 14 11.65 -3.22 -3.46
CA LEU A 14 12.52 -2.16 -4.00
C LEU A 14 12.00 -1.63 -5.33
N GLU A 15 11.54 -2.51 -6.23
CA GLU A 15 10.97 -2.10 -7.51
C GLU A 15 9.71 -1.26 -7.33
N ARG A 16 8.84 -1.65 -6.38
CA ARG A 16 7.65 -0.88 -6.02
C ARG A 16 8.00 0.46 -5.42
N ALA A 17 8.97 0.51 -4.49
CA ALA A 17 9.42 1.77 -3.90
C ALA A 17 9.96 2.73 -4.97
N GLN A 18 10.76 2.22 -5.91
CA GLN A 18 11.28 2.99 -7.03
C GLN A 18 10.15 3.55 -7.92
N LYS A 19 9.14 2.72 -8.21
CA LYS A 19 7.96 3.13 -9.00
C LYS A 19 7.12 4.17 -8.25
N ALA A 20 6.88 3.99 -6.96
CA ALA A 20 6.13 4.89 -6.10
C ALA A 20 6.82 6.26 -5.97
N ALA A 21 8.14 6.27 -5.88
CA ALA A 21 8.95 7.50 -5.90
C ALA A 21 8.99 8.19 -7.28
N GLY A 22 8.40 7.58 -8.33
CA GLY A 22 8.38 8.13 -9.69
C GLY A 22 9.72 8.08 -10.42
N ILE A 23 10.67 7.26 -9.95
CA ILE A 23 12.04 7.23 -10.46
C ILE A 23 12.21 6.11 -11.48
N ARG A 24 12.48 6.47 -12.73
CA ARG A 24 12.62 5.47 -13.82
C ARG A 24 13.99 4.80 -13.85
N SER A 25 15.01 5.43 -13.28
CA SER A 25 16.39 4.96 -13.33
C SER A 25 16.80 4.31 -12.01
N ALA A 26 17.20 3.04 -12.07
CA ALA A 26 17.78 2.32 -10.94
C ALA A 26 19.01 3.03 -10.36
N GLN A 27 19.81 3.68 -11.22
CA GLN A 27 20.99 4.44 -10.79
C GLN A 27 20.63 5.76 -10.10
N GLU A 28 19.54 6.40 -10.50
CA GLU A 28 19.02 7.55 -9.79
C GLU A 28 18.47 7.16 -8.42
N PHE A 29 17.69 6.07 -8.36
CA PHE A 29 17.14 5.57 -7.10
C PHE A 29 18.24 5.16 -6.11
N ALA A 30 19.27 4.44 -6.58
CA ALA A 30 20.44 4.09 -5.77
C ALA A 30 21.15 5.33 -5.21
N ARG A 31 21.32 6.39 -6.01
CA ARG A 31 21.90 7.65 -5.52
C ARG A 31 21.06 8.30 -4.44
N ARG A 32 19.72 8.26 -4.55
CA ARG A 32 18.85 8.82 -3.51
C ARG A 32 18.90 8.03 -2.22
N LEU A 33 18.89 6.70 -2.31
CA LEU A 33 19.12 5.81 -1.17
C LEU A 33 20.46 6.14 -0.49
N ALA A 34 21.53 6.24 -1.27
CA ALA A 34 22.87 6.55 -0.76
C ALA A 34 22.95 7.91 -0.06
N SER A 35 22.34 8.94 -0.65
CA SER A 35 22.26 10.28 -0.04
C SER A 35 21.49 10.25 1.29
N ARG A 36 20.48 9.39 1.41
CA ARG A 36 19.65 9.26 2.61
C ARG A 36 20.34 8.48 3.73
N THR A 37 21.04 7.40 3.37
CA THR A 37 21.74 6.54 4.34
C THR A 37 23.14 7.05 4.69
N GLY A 38 23.62 8.09 4.00
CA GLY A 38 24.97 8.64 4.20
C GLY A 38 26.07 7.69 3.71
N GLY A 39 25.77 6.80 2.77
CA GLY A 39 26.67 5.71 2.39
C GLY A 39 26.16 4.90 1.21
N PRO A 40 26.57 3.63 1.03
CA PRO A 40 26.03 2.75 -0.03
C PRO A 40 24.49 2.66 0.01
N PRO A 41 23.82 2.29 -1.10
CA PRO A 41 24.36 1.56 -2.25
C PRO A 41 24.71 2.44 -3.45
N ASP A 42 25.70 2.02 -4.22
CA ASP A 42 25.92 2.56 -5.56
C ASP A 42 24.98 1.88 -6.59
N GLY A 43 24.94 2.42 -7.81
CA GLY A 43 24.07 1.88 -8.85
C GLY A 43 24.40 0.45 -9.29
N SER A 44 25.61 -0.04 -9.04
CA SER A 44 26.00 -1.43 -9.35
C SER A 44 25.47 -2.40 -8.29
N THR A 45 25.62 -2.06 -7.01
CA THR A 45 25.09 -2.83 -5.87
C THR A 45 23.57 -2.92 -5.94
N TYR A 46 22.91 -1.80 -6.19
CA TYR A 46 21.45 -1.78 -6.31
C TYR A 46 20.97 -2.67 -7.48
N ARG A 47 21.65 -2.63 -8.64
CA ARG A 47 21.33 -3.53 -9.76
C ARG A 47 21.53 -4.99 -9.39
N ARG A 48 22.62 -5.35 -8.70
CA ARG A 48 22.83 -6.73 -8.26
C ARG A 48 21.70 -7.24 -7.37
N TRP A 49 21.19 -6.40 -6.47
CA TRP A 49 20.00 -6.74 -5.69
C TRP A 49 18.80 -7.03 -6.57
N LEU A 50 18.50 -6.15 -7.54
CA LEU A 50 17.36 -6.34 -8.45
C LEU A 50 17.46 -7.62 -9.31
N HIS A 51 18.67 -8.06 -9.64
CA HIS A 51 18.89 -9.30 -10.40
C HIS A 51 18.90 -10.56 -9.51
N GLY A 52 18.80 -10.40 -8.18
CA GLY A 52 18.90 -11.50 -7.23
C GLY A 52 20.33 -11.98 -6.96
N ASP A 53 21.35 -11.26 -7.43
CA ASP A 53 22.78 -11.57 -7.24
C ASP A 53 23.30 -11.19 -5.84
N GLY A 54 22.41 -11.19 -4.84
CA GLY A 54 22.68 -10.85 -3.45
C GLY A 54 21.40 -10.66 -2.65
N ALA A 55 21.50 -10.79 -1.33
CA ALA A 55 20.39 -10.51 -0.44
C ALA A 55 20.18 -9.00 -0.30
N VAL A 56 18.92 -8.57 -0.34
CA VAL A 56 18.55 -7.19 -0.03
C VAL A 56 18.69 -6.96 1.49
N PRO A 57 19.54 -6.02 1.94
CA PRO A 57 19.67 -5.77 3.37
C PRO A 57 18.45 -5.02 3.92
N ALA A 58 18.08 -5.30 5.17
CA ALA A 58 16.89 -4.72 5.81
C ALA A 58 16.88 -3.19 5.82
N TRP A 59 18.04 -2.55 6.04
CA TRP A 59 18.16 -1.10 6.02
C TRP A 59 17.81 -0.50 4.65
N ALA A 60 18.07 -1.21 3.54
CA ALA A 60 17.76 -0.72 2.21
C ALA A 60 16.26 -0.70 1.96
N LEU A 61 15.52 -1.68 2.49
CA LEU A 61 14.06 -1.71 2.43
C LEU A 61 13.43 -0.57 3.24
N ILE A 62 13.99 -0.27 4.42
CA ILE A 62 13.55 0.87 5.24
C ILE A 62 13.81 2.18 4.50
N ALA A 63 15.03 2.40 4.00
CA ALA A 63 15.37 3.60 3.26
C ALA A 63 14.53 3.77 1.98
N ALA A 64 14.19 2.66 1.30
CA ALA A 64 13.32 2.67 0.13
C ALA A 64 11.87 3.05 0.49
N ALA A 65 11.34 2.55 1.62
CA ALA A 65 10.03 2.95 2.15
C ALA A 65 9.96 4.45 2.42
N GLU A 66 10.99 4.98 3.07
CA GLU A 66 11.07 6.41 3.34
C GLU A 66 11.22 7.25 2.05
N GLU A 67 11.96 6.76 1.05
CA GLU A 67 12.10 7.45 -0.26
C GLU A 67 10.79 7.47 -1.04
N ALA A 68 10.03 6.37 -0.98
CA ALA A 68 8.71 6.26 -1.59
C ALA A 68 7.61 6.99 -0.80
N GLN A 69 7.90 7.49 0.41
CA GLN A 69 6.90 7.99 1.35
C GLN A 69 5.79 6.98 1.65
N GLU A 70 6.15 5.69 1.69
CA GLU A 70 5.25 4.57 1.98
C GLU A 70 5.66 3.83 3.25
N SER A 71 4.76 3.02 3.79
CA SER A 71 5.11 2.11 4.89
C SER A 71 5.81 0.87 4.35
N LEU A 72 6.78 0.34 5.12
CA LEU A 72 7.45 -0.91 4.79
C LEU A 72 6.46 -2.08 4.61
N SER A 73 5.37 -2.09 5.39
CA SER A 73 4.30 -3.08 5.28
C SER A 73 3.62 -3.05 3.91
N ILE A 74 3.37 -1.87 3.36
CA ILE A 74 2.79 -1.70 2.02
C ILE A 74 3.77 -2.20 0.95
N LEU A 75 5.04 -1.83 1.06
CA LEU A 75 6.09 -2.27 0.13
C LEU A 75 6.40 -3.77 0.22
N LEU A 76 6.15 -4.42 1.34
CA LEU A 76 6.35 -5.87 1.46
C LEU A 76 5.09 -6.67 1.16
N ASN A 77 3.92 -6.02 1.06
CA ASN A 77 2.68 -6.71 0.77
C ASN A 77 2.61 -7.05 -0.70
N ASP A 78 2.49 -8.34 -1.00
CA ASP A 78 2.25 -8.81 -2.35
C ASP A 78 0.74 -8.70 -2.61
N GLU A 79 0.31 -7.90 -3.59
CA GLU A 79 -1.11 -7.84 -3.97
C GLU A 79 -1.64 -9.23 -4.39
N SER A 80 -0.76 -10.17 -4.74
CA SER A 80 -1.09 -11.58 -4.99
C SER A 80 -1.61 -12.32 -3.74
N SER A 81 -1.38 -11.79 -2.54
CA SER A 81 -1.96 -12.26 -1.26
C SER A 81 -3.30 -11.57 -0.92
N SER A 82 -4.00 -11.07 -1.95
CA SER A 82 -5.22 -10.24 -1.92
C SER A 82 -6.41 -10.78 -1.11
N THR A 83 -6.42 -12.05 -0.72
CA THR A 83 -7.52 -12.59 0.12
C THR A 83 -7.56 -11.97 1.52
N ALA A 84 -6.42 -11.56 2.08
CA ALA A 84 -6.37 -10.86 3.37
C ALA A 84 -6.79 -9.39 3.23
N THR A 85 -6.30 -8.70 2.20
CA THR A 85 -6.54 -7.27 1.97
C THR A 85 -8.00 -6.95 1.64
N ALA A 86 -8.70 -7.81 0.90
CA ALA A 86 -10.13 -7.62 0.63
C ALA A 86 -10.99 -7.76 1.90
N SER A 87 -10.61 -8.65 2.82
CA SER A 87 -11.29 -8.80 4.11
C SER A 87 -11.06 -7.58 5.00
N GLU A 88 -9.81 -7.11 5.07
CA GLU A 88 -9.44 -5.91 5.82
C GLU A 88 -10.09 -4.65 5.25
N LEU A 89 -10.15 -4.49 3.93
CA LEU A 89 -10.87 -3.39 3.27
C LEU A 89 -12.38 -3.43 3.58
N ARG A 90 -13.00 -4.62 3.56
CA ARG A 90 -14.41 -4.78 3.96
C ARG A 90 -14.63 -4.50 5.43
N GLN A 91 -13.68 -4.83 6.29
CA GLN A 91 -13.74 -4.51 7.72
C GLN A 91 -13.58 -3.00 7.95
N LEU A 92 -12.63 -2.35 7.26
CA LEU A 92 -12.40 -0.91 7.33
C LEU A 92 -13.63 -0.12 6.85
N ARG A 93 -14.24 -0.52 5.74
CA ARG A 93 -15.48 0.08 5.22
C ARG A 93 -16.63 -0.03 6.23
N ARG A 94 -16.77 -1.17 6.90
CA ARG A 94 -17.79 -1.37 7.96
C ARG A 94 -17.52 -0.51 9.19
N THR A 95 -16.26 -0.37 9.60
CA THR A 95 -15.88 0.50 10.72
C THR A 95 -16.15 1.97 10.40
N ILE A 96 -15.81 2.42 9.19
CA ILE A 96 -16.11 3.80 8.74
C ILE A 96 -17.62 4.03 8.68
N GLY A 97 -18.38 3.08 8.13
CA GLY A 97 -19.85 3.17 8.09
C GLY A 97 -20.47 3.29 9.49
N ARG A 98 -19.97 2.50 10.46
CA ARG A 98 -20.42 2.58 11.86
C ARG A 98 -20.07 3.92 12.50
N LEU A 99 -18.83 4.39 12.34
CA LEU A 99 -18.39 5.68 12.86
C LEU A 99 -19.21 6.85 12.29
N ASN A 100 -19.53 6.81 10.99
CA ASN A 100 -20.38 7.80 10.37
C ASN A 100 -21.81 7.76 10.94
N ALA A 101 -22.39 6.56 11.13
CA ALA A 101 -23.71 6.41 11.74
C ALA A 101 -23.75 6.96 13.17
N GLU A 102 -22.76 6.61 14.01
CA GLU A 102 -22.64 7.14 15.37
C GLU A 102 -22.47 8.67 15.39
N MET A 103 -21.69 9.22 14.45
CA MET A 103 -21.56 10.68 14.30
C MET A 103 -22.87 11.36 13.90
N ILE A 104 -23.67 10.74 13.03
CA ILE A 104 -24.98 11.25 12.64
C ILE A 104 -25.93 11.24 13.85
N GLU A 105 -25.98 10.15 14.61
CA GLU A 105 -26.80 10.03 15.82
C GLU A 105 -26.42 11.07 16.88
N VAL A 106 -25.11 11.24 17.16
CA VAL A 106 -24.62 12.26 18.11
C VAL A 106 -25.01 13.66 17.66
N ARG A 107 -24.87 13.98 16.36
CA ARG A 107 -25.23 15.30 15.82
C ARG A 107 -26.73 15.60 15.93
N GLN A 108 -27.58 14.60 15.68
CA GLN A 108 -29.03 14.72 15.86
C GLN A 108 -29.38 14.97 17.33
N ALA A 109 -28.72 14.29 18.26
CA ALA A 109 -28.95 14.46 19.70
C ALA A 109 -28.62 15.88 20.20
N ILE A 110 -27.70 16.59 19.55
CA ILE A 110 -27.29 17.95 19.90
C ILE A 110 -27.84 19.04 18.95
N GLY A 111 -28.73 18.68 18.02
CA GLY A 111 -29.41 19.62 17.13
C GLY A 111 -28.54 20.25 16.04
N LEU A 112 -27.44 19.61 15.65
CA LEU A 112 -26.57 20.10 14.57
C LEU A 112 -27.08 19.67 13.19
N PRO A 113 -27.04 20.55 12.17
CA PRO A 113 -27.47 20.20 10.82
C PRO A 113 -26.51 19.17 10.19
N SER A 114 -27.08 18.15 9.54
CA SER A 114 -26.33 17.15 8.78
C SER A 114 -25.59 17.80 7.61
N ARG A 115 -24.36 17.37 7.34
CA ARG A 115 -23.61 17.81 6.16
C ARG A 115 -24.09 16.99 4.96
N SER A 116 -24.37 17.67 3.85
CA SER A 116 -24.67 17.04 2.56
C SER A 116 -23.49 16.15 2.14
N GLY A 117 -23.62 14.83 2.33
CA GLY A 117 -22.54 13.84 2.19
C GLY A 117 -22.68 12.62 3.11
N ASP A 118 -23.57 12.67 4.10
CA ASP A 118 -23.85 11.59 5.06
C ASP A 118 -24.88 10.54 4.56
N GLU A 119 -25.19 10.50 3.25
CA GLU A 119 -26.09 9.47 2.72
C GLU A 119 -25.42 8.08 2.76
N PRO A 120 -26.02 7.09 3.43
CA PRO A 120 -25.51 5.72 3.41
C PRO A 120 -25.58 5.21 1.97
N ALA A 121 -24.44 4.76 1.44
CA ALA A 121 -24.35 4.12 0.14
C ALA A 121 -25.06 2.74 0.19
N GLU A 122 -26.39 2.75 0.20
CA GLU A 122 -27.25 1.59 0.02
C GLU A 122 -28.10 1.80 -1.23
N SER A 123 -27.65 1.26 -2.38
CA SER A 123 -28.49 0.66 -3.43
C SER A 123 -27.74 0.58 -4.77
N HIS A 124 -26.88 -0.41 -4.95
CA HIS A 124 -26.45 -0.84 -6.30
C HIS A 124 -26.26 -2.36 -6.36
N ASP A 125 -27.22 -3.12 -5.83
CA ASP A 125 -27.24 -4.58 -5.97
C ASP A 125 -28.65 -5.16 -6.08
N ARG A 126 -29.57 -4.46 -6.78
CA ARG A 126 -30.94 -4.96 -7.01
C ARG A 126 -31.54 -4.57 -8.37
N ALA A 127 -30.76 -4.69 -9.44
CA ALA A 127 -31.30 -4.59 -10.80
C ALA A 127 -30.42 -5.32 -11.83
N GLU A 128 -30.31 -6.65 -11.73
CA GLU A 128 -29.90 -7.48 -12.89
C GLU A 128 -30.42 -8.93 -12.79
N ALA A 129 -31.60 -9.12 -12.19
CA ALA A 129 -32.28 -10.41 -12.16
C ALA A 129 -33.75 -10.25 -12.59
N ALA A 130 -33.99 -9.72 -13.79
CA ALA A 130 -35.29 -9.78 -14.46
C ALA A 130 -35.21 -9.37 -15.95
N GLU A 131 -34.34 -9.98 -16.75
CA GLU A 131 -34.55 -10.03 -18.22
C GLU A 131 -34.19 -11.43 -18.72
N GLY A 132 -35.14 -12.34 -18.54
CA GLY A 132 -35.21 -13.62 -19.22
C GLY A 132 -36.63 -13.80 -19.70
N GLU A 133 -36.86 -13.45 -20.96
CA GLU A 133 -38.03 -13.88 -21.74
C GLU A 133 -37.55 -14.39 -23.10
#